data_AF-A0AAJ5EAA3-F1
#
_entry.id   AF-A0AAJ5EAA3-F1
#
_cell.length_a   1.000
_cell.length_b   1.000
_cell.length_c   1.000
_cell.angle_alpha   90.00
_cell.angle_beta   90.00
_cell.angle_gamma   90.00
#
_symmetry.space_group_name_H-M   'P 1'
#
loop_
_entity.id
_entity.type
_entity.pdbx_description
1 polymer ?
#
loop_
_entity_poly.entity_id
_entity_poly.type
_entity_poly.pdbx_seq_one_letter_code
_entity_poly.pdbx_strand_id
1 'polypeptide(L)'
;MVDLARNNKWPRLLTGSELHDACLKELLMDFPALWSVRSNSLWIVLSTLWDERLCTDQLAQMLHLKNGCLLPTHSTSLMHRLSACPDWRNLGCVLALLGSKSIQFKSHRRWLREHFLNYLLLVCMAEPCCFIREPLYELLNKLYERDLLKDIDGWPSDFASFEQACQVFNHYGNWMRYQGWICGWDLYASTLVQLYRPDQEIQRQNASVLVGPPVPVELPPQIALKVEARLKQHRRDQFAMGGRDPRSRVVVVLTLARDGEGRLRRLLVGERKPSSLQPSMTAAYCG
;
A
#
# COMPACT_ATOMS: atom_id res chain seq x y z
N MET A 1 15.45 -17.44 23.98
CA MET A 1 15.79 -17.58 22.56
C MET A 1 14.92 -18.70 22.01
N VAL A 2 13.84 -18.37 21.30
CA VAL A 2 12.93 -19.38 20.75
C VAL A 2 13.55 -19.90 19.46
N ASP A 3 13.75 -21.22 19.41
CA ASP A 3 14.40 -21.94 18.32
C ASP A 3 13.49 -21.97 17.08
N LEU A 4 13.48 -20.86 16.32
CA LEU A 4 12.70 -20.68 15.08
C LEU A 4 13.18 -21.58 13.91
N ALA A 5 14.23 -22.38 14.11
CA ALA A 5 14.98 -23.05 13.06
C ALA A 5 14.37 -24.37 12.51
N ARG A 6 13.24 -24.86 13.05
CA ARG A 6 12.67 -26.17 12.64
C ARG A 6 11.34 -26.14 11.90
N ASN A 7 10.71 -24.98 11.73
CA ASN A 7 9.38 -24.93 11.14
C ASN A 7 9.44 -24.54 9.66
N ASN A 8 9.58 -25.55 8.79
CA ASN A 8 9.51 -25.43 7.32
C ASN A 8 8.18 -24.83 6.81
N LYS A 9 7.23 -24.56 7.71
CA LYS A 9 6.00 -23.82 7.41
C LYS A 9 6.28 -22.33 7.18
N TRP A 10 7.25 -21.72 7.86
CA TRP A 10 7.48 -20.26 7.73
C TRP A 10 7.82 -19.83 6.30
N PRO A 11 8.75 -20.49 5.58
CA PRO A 11 8.99 -20.16 4.18
C PRO A 11 7.75 -20.34 3.30
N ARG A 12 6.96 -21.41 3.53
CA ARG A 12 5.72 -21.68 2.76
C ARG A 12 4.62 -20.66 3.03
N LEU A 13 4.54 -20.15 4.26
CA LEU A 13 3.61 -19.09 4.67
C LEU A 13 4.01 -17.75 4.06
N LEU A 14 5.31 -17.44 4.07
CA LEU A 14 5.87 -16.24 3.44
C LEU A 14 5.76 -16.25 1.91
N THR A 15 5.66 -17.43 1.28
CA THR A 15 5.35 -17.58 -0.15
C THR A 15 3.85 -17.47 -0.46
N GLY A 16 2.99 -17.21 0.53
CA GLY A 16 1.56 -16.99 0.32
C GLY A 16 0.68 -18.23 0.49
N SER A 17 1.04 -19.17 1.37
CA SER A 17 0.08 -20.20 1.81
C SER A 17 -0.91 -19.60 2.81
N GLU A 18 -2.20 -19.95 2.70
CA GLU A 18 -3.20 -19.54 3.69
C GLU A 18 -2.83 -20.03 5.10
N LEU A 19 -2.68 -19.09 6.04
CA LEU A 19 -2.61 -19.43 7.46
C LEU A 19 -3.99 -19.91 7.91
N HIS A 20 -4.04 -21.12 8.46
CA HIS A 20 -5.21 -21.54 9.22
C HIS A 20 -5.50 -20.50 10.33
N ASP A 21 -6.77 -20.18 10.56
CA ASP A 21 -7.18 -19.10 11.48
C ASP A 21 -6.58 -19.23 12.88
N ALA A 22 -6.34 -20.46 13.35
CA ALA A 22 -5.67 -20.73 14.62
C ALA A 22 -4.21 -20.25 14.64
N CYS A 23 -3.39 -20.65 13.66
CA CYS A 23 -1.98 -20.25 13.56
C CYS A 23 -1.84 -18.75 13.32
N LEU A 24 -2.77 -18.16 12.58
CA LEU A 24 -2.81 -16.71 12.41
C LEU A 24 -3.12 -15.99 13.72
N LYS A 25 -4.08 -16.48 14.52
CA LYS A 25 -4.37 -15.88 15.83
C LYS A 25 -3.14 -15.91 16.72
N GLU A 26 -2.42 -17.03 16.77
CA GLU A 26 -1.15 -17.15 17.50
C GLU A 26 -0.11 -16.14 16.99
N LEU A 27 0.09 -16.06 15.67
CA LEU A 27 1.01 -15.09 15.06
C LEU A 27 0.65 -13.64 15.40
N LEU A 28 -0.65 -13.31 15.45
CA LEU A 28 -1.12 -11.97 15.82
C LEU A 28 -1.00 -11.68 17.31
N MET A 29 -0.99 -12.71 18.17
CA MET A 29 -0.68 -12.56 19.59
C MET A 29 0.80 -12.25 19.79
N ASP A 30 1.69 -12.95 19.06
CA ASP A 30 3.13 -12.75 19.15
C ASP A 30 3.58 -11.45 18.47
N PHE A 31 2.91 -11.04 17.39
CA PHE A 31 3.22 -9.83 16.62
C PHE A 31 1.98 -8.96 16.37
N PRO A 32 1.49 -8.22 17.39
CA PRO A 32 0.28 -7.41 17.29
C PRO A 32 0.31 -6.35 16.18
N ALA A 33 1.50 -5.87 15.81
CA ALA A 33 1.69 -4.91 14.71
C ALA A 33 1.13 -5.42 13.37
N LEU A 34 1.14 -6.74 13.14
CA LEU A 34 0.61 -7.37 11.93
C LEU A 34 -0.92 -7.23 11.82
N TRP A 35 -1.63 -6.90 12.90
CA TRP A 35 -3.06 -6.62 12.84
C TRP A 35 -3.37 -5.46 11.91
N SER A 36 -2.53 -4.42 11.93
CA SER A 36 -2.70 -3.24 11.09
C SER A 36 -2.49 -3.55 9.61
N VAL A 37 -1.58 -4.47 9.30
CA VAL A 37 -1.34 -5.00 7.94
C VAL A 37 -2.53 -5.84 7.51
N ARG A 38 -2.94 -6.83 8.32
CA ARG A 38 -4.06 -7.73 7.98
C ARG A 38 -5.39 -7.00 7.77
N SER A 39 -5.69 -6.02 8.61
CA SER A 39 -6.96 -5.27 8.56
C SER A 39 -6.95 -4.11 7.57
N ASN A 40 -5.87 -3.93 6.80
CA ASN A 40 -5.76 -2.83 5.88
C ASN A 40 -6.76 -2.96 4.71
N SER A 41 -7.32 -1.82 4.31
CA SER A 41 -8.29 -1.74 3.21
C SER A 41 -7.68 -1.97 1.82
N LEU A 42 -6.34 -1.99 1.71
CA LEU A 42 -5.61 -2.37 0.51
C LEU A 42 -6.05 -3.76 0.00
N TRP A 43 -6.22 -4.74 0.89
CA TRP A 43 -6.53 -6.12 0.49
C TRP A 43 -7.90 -6.23 -0.17
N ILE A 44 -8.93 -5.60 0.41
CA ILE A 44 -10.27 -5.60 -0.18
C ILE A 44 -10.26 -4.87 -1.52
N VAL A 45 -9.57 -3.73 -1.64
CA VAL A 45 -9.49 -2.99 -2.90
C VAL A 45 -8.78 -3.78 -3.98
N LEU A 46 -7.64 -4.40 -3.67
CA LEU A 46 -6.92 -5.25 -4.63
C LEU A 46 -7.78 -6.44 -5.07
N SER A 47 -8.53 -7.05 -4.15
CA SER A 47 -9.46 -8.13 -4.48
C SER A 47 -10.57 -7.68 -5.44
N THR A 48 -11.17 -6.52 -5.17
CA THR A 48 -12.24 -5.93 -5.99
C THR A 48 -11.73 -5.48 -7.34
N LEU A 49 -10.55 -4.87 -7.41
CA LEU A 49 -9.93 -4.51 -8.69
C LEU A 49 -9.62 -5.75 -9.52
N TRP A 50 -9.18 -6.84 -8.89
CA TRP A 50 -8.84 -8.05 -9.62
C TRP A 50 -10.05 -8.79 -10.20
N ASP A 51 -11.21 -8.67 -9.55
CA ASP A 51 -12.47 -9.24 -10.02
C ASP A 51 -13.24 -8.24 -10.89
N GLU A 52 -13.21 -8.45 -12.21
CA GLU A 52 -13.87 -7.61 -13.20
C GLU A 52 -15.39 -7.46 -13.00
N ARG A 53 -16.00 -8.35 -12.21
CA ARG A 53 -17.43 -8.30 -11.87
C ARG A 53 -17.75 -7.25 -10.81
N LEU A 54 -16.77 -6.86 -10.01
CA LEU A 54 -16.96 -5.95 -8.88
C LEU A 54 -16.56 -4.52 -9.26
N CYS A 55 -17.43 -3.57 -8.93
CA CYS A 55 -17.17 -2.15 -9.19
C CYS A 55 -16.53 -1.49 -7.96
N THR A 56 -15.38 -0.85 -8.16
CA THR A 56 -14.69 -0.06 -7.13
C THR A 56 -15.41 1.25 -6.77
N ASP A 57 -16.44 1.64 -7.52
CA ASP A 57 -17.23 2.85 -7.25
C ASP A 57 -17.82 2.85 -5.84
N GLN A 58 -18.32 1.69 -5.38
CA GLN A 58 -18.85 1.55 -4.02
C GLN A 58 -17.74 1.74 -2.98
N LEU A 59 -16.56 1.17 -3.19
CA LEU A 59 -15.42 1.34 -2.28
C LEU A 59 -14.97 2.80 -2.19
N ALA A 60 -14.90 3.48 -3.34
CA ALA A 60 -14.57 4.90 -3.42
C ALA A 60 -15.64 5.78 -2.74
N GLN A 61 -16.93 5.42 -2.86
CA GLN A 61 -18.03 6.10 -2.17
C GLN A 61 -18.02 5.88 -0.65
N MET A 62 -17.56 4.71 -0.19
CA MET A 62 -17.46 4.38 1.23
C MET A 62 -16.19 4.92 1.89
N LEU A 63 -15.40 5.72 1.18
CA LEU A 63 -14.20 6.35 1.70
C LEU A 63 -14.57 7.45 2.71
N HIS A 64 -14.11 7.27 3.94
CA HIS A 64 -14.40 8.16 5.06
C HIS A 64 -13.19 8.29 5.97
N LEU A 65 -13.16 9.32 6.79
CA LEU A 65 -12.22 9.39 7.90
C LEU A 65 -12.69 8.44 9.01
N LYS A 66 -11.76 7.76 9.70
CA LYS A 66 -12.07 6.83 10.80
C LYS A 66 -12.89 7.44 11.93
N ASN A 67 -12.89 8.77 12.07
CA ASN A 67 -13.75 9.49 13.00
C ASN A 67 -15.23 9.58 12.53
N GLY A 68 -15.59 8.92 11.43
CA GLY A 68 -16.94 8.88 10.88
C GLY A 68 -17.28 10.04 9.94
N CYS A 69 -16.37 11.00 9.73
CA CYS A 69 -16.61 12.09 8.79
C CYS A 69 -16.54 11.56 7.35
N LEU A 70 -17.66 11.63 6.64
CA LEU A 70 -17.69 11.45 5.19
C LEU A 70 -16.89 12.57 4.53
N LEU A 71 -16.12 12.22 3.51
CA LEU A 71 -15.30 13.18 2.79
C LEU A 71 -16.14 13.79 1.66
N PRO A 72 -16.10 15.13 1.46
CA PRO A 72 -16.87 15.74 0.40
C PRO A 72 -16.38 15.21 -0.95
N THR A 73 -17.31 14.68 -1.75
CA THR A 73 -17.11 14.01 -3.04
C THR A 73 -16.36 14.86 -4.09
N HIS A 74 -16.21 16.17 -3.84
CA HIS A 74 -15.62 17.15 -4.75
C HIS A 74 -14.50 18.00 -4.14
N SER A 75 -13.88 17.55 -3.05
CA SER A 75 -12.89 18.40 -2.37
C SER A 75 -11.46 18.14 -2.84
N THR A 76 -10.81 19.16 -3.40
CA THR A 76 -9.34 19.21 -3.56
C THR A 76 -8.61 18.95 -2.24
N SER A 77 -9.26 19.27 -1.12
CA SER A 77 -8.76 18.99 0.22
C SER A 77 -8.65 17.50 0.54
N LEU A 78 -9.50 16.63 -0.03
CA LEU A 78 -9.36 15.17 0.09
C LEU A 78 -8.05 14.69 -0.52
N MET A 79 -7.77 15.07 -1.77
CA MET A 79 -6.55 14.66 -2.47
C MET A 79 -5.30 15.18 -1.79
N HIS A 80 -5.33 16.43 -1.31
CA HIS A 80 -4.26 16.98 -0.51
C HIS A 80 -4.03 16.20 0.79
N ARG A 81 -5.07 15.75 1.48
CA ARG A 81 -4.90 14.99 2.72
C ARG A 81 -4.39 13.56 2.46
N LEU A 82 -4.97 12.89 1.46
CA LEU A 82 -4.67 11.51 1.14
C LEU A 82 -3.27 11.33 0.53
N SER A 83 -2.81 12.33 -0.21
CA SER A 83 -1.57 12.24 -1.00
C SER A 83 -0.41 13.08 -0.47
N ALA A 84 -0.63 13.95 0.53
CA ALA A 84 0.47 14.72 1.13
C ALA A 84 1.45 13.85 1.93
N CYS A 85 0.97 12.75 2.52
CA CYS A 85 1.77 11.79 3.27
C CYS A 85 1.70 10.45 2.54
N PRO A 86 2.73 10.06 1.76
CA PRO A 86 2.78 8.78 1.08
C PRO A 86 2.88 7.62 2.09
N ASP A 87 1.72 7.11 2.48
CA ASP A 87 1.58 6.06 3.48
C ASP A 87 0.93 4.84 2.84
N TRP A 88 1.56 3.69 2.97
CA TRP A 88 1.03 2.42 2.47
C TRP A 88 -0.38 2.14 2.99
N ARG A 89 -0.73 2.63 4.19
CA ARG A 89 -2.05 2.45 4.79
C ARG A 89 -3.17 3.12 3.99
N ASN A 90 -2.83 4.15 3.22
CA ASN A 90 -3.75 4.87 2.34
C ASN A 90 -3.73 4.32 0.90
N LEU A 91 -2.83 3.41 0.55
CA LEU A 91 -2.69 2.89 -0.81
C LEU A 91 -3.98 2.25 -1.34
N GLY A 92 -4.71 1.52 -0.49
CA GLY A 92 -6.03 1.00 -0.86
C GLY A 92 -7.00 2.12 -1.26
N CYS A 93 -7.03 3.20 -0.48
CA CYS A 93 -7.91 4.34 -0.75
C CYS A 93 -7.55 5.04 -2.07
N VAL A 94 -6.25 5.22 -2.33
CA VAL A 94 -5.73 5.74 -3.60
C VAL A 94 -6.17 4.87 -4.78
N LEU A 95 -6.00 3.54 -4.66
CA LEU A 95 -6.34 2.58 -5.70
C LEU A 95 -7.85 2.51 -5.96
N ALA A 96 -8.68 2.61 -4.91
CA ALA A 96 -10.13 2.64 -5.06
C ALA A 96 -10.59 3.86 -5.85
N LEU A 97 -10.01 5.04 -5.57
CA LEU A 97 -10.28 6.26 -6.33
C LEU A 97 -9.79 6.14 -7.78
N LEU A 98 -8.57 5.63 -7.98
CA LEU A 98 -7.95 5.49 -9.29
C LEU A 98 -8.73 4.53 -10.21
N GLY A 99 -9.18 3.39 -9.66
CA GLY A 99 -9.94 2.38 -10.41
C GLY A 99 -11.44 2.66 -10.53
N SER A 100 -11.98 3.67 -9.85
CA SER A 100 -13.40 4.02 -9.94
C SER A 100 -13.78 4.49 -11.34
N LYS A 101 -14.97 4.15 -11.84
CA LYS A 101 -15.52 4.64 -13.11
C LYS A 101 -16.51 5.79 -12.93
N SER A 102 -17.02 6.00 -11.70
CA SER A 102 -17.97 7.06 -11.38
C SER A 102 -17.48 8.46 -11.79
N ILE A 103 -18.39 9.27 -12.34
CA ILE A 103 -18.08 10.61 -12.83
C ILE A 103 -17.69 11.57 -11.69
N GLN A 104 -18.19 11.33 -10.48
CA GLN A 104 -17.93 12.17 -9.31
C GLN A 104 -16.44 12.21 -8.93
N PHE A 105 -15.71 11.12 -9.22
CA PHE A 105 -14.28 11.00 -8.92
C PHE A 105 -13.37 11.32 -10.11
N LYS A 106 -13.91 11.83 -11.23
CA LYS A 106 -13.14 12.13 -12.45
C LYS A 106 -11.92 13.03 -12.17
N SER A 107 -12.09 14.11 -11.40
CA SER A 107 -11.00 15.02 -11.04
C SER A 107 -9.95 14.36 -10.14
N HIS A 108 -10.39 13.49 -9.22
CA HIS A 108 -9.48 12.74 -8.34
C HIS A 108 -8.63 11.76 -9.14
N ARG A 109 -9.24 11.03 -10.08
CA ARG A 109 -8.52 10.13 -11.00
C ARG A 109 -7.52 10.86 -11.86
N ARG A 110 -7.91 12.01 -12.43
CA ARG A 110 -7.00 12.81 -13.26
C ARG A 110 -5.75 13.22 -12.47
N TRP A 111 -5.94 13.78 -11.28
CA TRP A 111 -4.83 14.13 -10.40
C TRP A 111 -3.98 12.92 -10.01
N LEU A 112 -4.62 11.78 -9.71
CA LEU A 112 -3.89 10.55 -9.36
C LEU A 112 -3.07 10.02 -10.53
N ARG A 113 -3.58 10.06 -11.77
CA ARG A 113 -2.82 9.59 -12.94
C ARG A 113 -1.49 10.31 -13.12
N GLU A 114 -1.47 11.62 -12.83
CA GLU A 114 -0.27 12.47 -12.91
C GLU A 114 0.71 12.28 -11.73
N HIS A 115 0.26 11.71 -10.61
CA HIS A 115 1.02 11.71 -9.35
C HIS A 115 1.19 10.34 -8.67
N PHE A 116 0.45 9.33 -9.12
CA PHE A 116 0.35 8.03 -8.46
C PHE A 116 1.68 7.28 -8.47
N LEU A 117 2.41 7.28 -9.59
CA LEU A 117 3.68 6.56 -9.67
C LEU A 117 4.65 7.05 -8.59
N ASN A 118 4.80 8.35 -8.44
CA ASN A 118 5.67 8.89 -7.42
C ASN A 118 5.18 8.61 -5.98
N TYR A 119 3.87 8.68 -5.77
CA TYR A 119 3.28 8.27 -4.49
C TYR A 119 3.64 6.81 -4.18
N LEU A 120 3.49 5.92 -5.16
CA LEU A 120 3.83 4.50 -5.05
C LEU A 120 5.32 4.29 -4.80
N LEU A 121 6.21 4.99 -5.52
CA LEU A 121 7.65 4.93 -5.29
C LEU A 121 8.00 5.31 -3.84
N LEU A 122 7.46 6.42 -3.34
CA LEU A 122 7.67 6.89 -1.96
C LEU A 122 7.10 5.94 -0.91
N VAL A 123 5.93 5.35 -1.16
CA VAL A 123 5.36 4.29 -0.31
C VAL A 123 6.30 3.08 -0.30
N CYS A 124 6.81 2.67 -1.46
CA CYS A 124 7.76 1.58 -1.59
C CYS A 124 9.11 1.89 -0.93
N MET A 125 9.51 3.15 -0.76
CA MET A 125 10.75 3.47 -0.07
C MET A 125 10.72 3.10 1.43
N ALA A 126 9.56 3.17 2.07
CA ALA A 126 9.38 2.96 3.51
C ALA A 126 8.83 1.56 3.87
N GLU A 127 9.01 1.16 5.13
CA GLU A 127 8.42 -0.07 5.64
C GLU A 127 6.89 0.01 5.73
N PRO A 128 6.17 -1.11 5.48
CA PRO A 128 6.68 -2.43 5.12
C PRO A 128 6.85 -2.63 3.60
N CYS A 129 6.43 -1.66 2.78
CA CYS A 129 6.35 -1.82 1.33
C CYS A 129 7.72 -1.98 0.67
N CYS A 130 8.80 -1.54 1.30
CA CYS A 130 10.16 -1.79 0.83
C CYS A 130 10.51 -3.29 0.69
N PHE A 131 9.88 -4.16 1.47
CA PHE A 131 10.11 -5.61 1.42
C PHE A 131 9.26 -6.32 0.36
N ILE A 132 8.23 -5.66 -0.16
CA ILE A 132 7.25 -6.26 -1.10
C ILE A 132 7.14 -5.47 -2.40
N ARG A 133 8.15 -4.67 -2.76
CA ARG A 133 8.13 -3.80 -3.94
C ARG A 133 7.85 -4.55 -5.23
N GLU A 134 8.58 -5.65 -5.45
CA GLU A 134 8.44 -6.47 -6.66
C GLU A 134 7.05 -7.13 -6.73
N PRO A 135 6.58 -7.90 -5.72
CA PRO A 135 5.21 -8.42 -5.72
C PRO A 135 4.12 -7.36 -5.89
N LEU A 136 4.28 -6.20 -5.25
CA LEU A 136 3.32 -5.11 -5.34
C LEU A 136 3.31 -4.49 -6.74
N TYR A 137 4.48 -4.22 -7.32
CA TYR A 137 4.59 -3.71 -8.69
C TYR A 137 3.99 -4.70 -9.68
N GLU A 138 4.36 -5.99 -9.64
CA GLU A 138 3.85 -7.00 -10.56
C GLU A 138 2.32 -7.10 -10.51
N LEU A 139 1.74 -7.03 -9.31
CA LEU A 139 0.30 -7.03 -9.13
C LEU A 139 -0.34 -5.80 -9.77
N LEU A 140 0.18 -4.61 -9.49
CA LEU A 140 -0.33 -3.36 -10.03
C LEU A 140 -0.12 -3.28 -11.56
N ASN A 141 0.98 -3.83 -12.07
CA ASN A 141 1.26 -3.88 -13.50
C ASN A 141 0.25 -4.79 -14.22
N LYS A 142 -0.10 -5.94 -13.64
CA LYS A 142 -1.18 -6.79 -14.18
C LYS A 142 -2.53 -6.07 -14.17
N LEU A 143 -2.82 -5.23 -13.17
CA LEU A 143 -4.02 -4.40 -13.15
C LEU A 143 -3.97 -3.28 -14.21
N TYR A 144 -2.78 -2.72 -14.44
CA TYR A 144 -2.53 -1.72 -15.48
C TYR A 144 -2.75 -2.31 -16.89
N GLU A 145 -2.17 -3.48 -17.17
CA GLU A 145 -2.33 -4.23 -18.43
C GLU A 145 -3.78 -4.67 -18.71
N ARG A 146 -4.58 -4.84 -17.66
CA ARG A 146 -6.02 -5.15 -17.73
C ARG A 146 -6.92 -3.92 -17.87
N ASP A 147 -6.31 -2.78 -18.12
CA ASP A 147 -6.98 -1.50 -18.30
C ASP A 147 -7.67 -0.92 -17.04
N LEU A 148 -7.43 -1.49 -15.85
CA LEU A 148 -8.10 -1.07 -14.62
C LEU A 148 -7.44 0.14 -13.96
N LEU A 149 -6.15 0.35 -14.24
CA LEU A 149 -5.35 1.48 -13.77
C LEU A 149 -4.80 2.30 -14.96
N LYS A 150 -5.54 2.37 -16.07
CA LYS A 150 -5.09 3.05 -17.30
C LYS A 150 -4.64 4.49 -17.09
N ASP A 151 -3.71 4.88 -17.95
CA ASP A 151 -3.24 6.25 -18.15
C ASP A 151 -2.50 6.82 -16.94
N ILE A 152 -1.79 5.98 -16.17
CA ILE A 152 -0.83 6.49 -15.18
C ILE A 152 0.40 7.03 -15.92
N ASP A 153 0.74 8.28 -15.67
CA ASP A 153 1.87 8.95 -16.32
C ASP A 153 3.20 8.33 -15.88
N GLY A 154 4.04 8.04 -16.87
CA GLY A 154 5.38 7.49 -16.67
C GLY A 154 5.42 6.07 -16.10
N TRP A 155 4.31 5.31 -16.17
CA TRP A 155 4.25 3.94 -15.66
C TRP A 155 5.42 3.09 -16.20
N PRO A 156 6.23 2.43 -15.34
CA PRO A 156 7.38 1.66 -15.79
C PRO A 156 6.96 0.43 -16.59
N SER A 157 7.67 0.14 -17.68
CA SER A 157 7.40 -0.99 -18.58
C SER A 157 7.63 -2.36 -17.95
N ASP A 158 8.53 -2.43 -16.97
CA ASP A 158 8.87 -3.63 -16.23
C ASP A 158 9.38 -3.29 -14.82
N PHE A 159 9.61 -4.34 -14.01
CA PHE A 159 10.09 -4.17 -12.65
C PHE A 159 11.49 -3.57 -12.60
N ALA A 160 12.37 -3.85 -13.58
CA ALA A 160 13.71 -3.28 -13.62
C ALA A 160 13.67 -1.74 -13.76
N SER A 161 12.77 -1.24 -14.60
CA SER A 161 12.51 0.20 -14.78
C SER A 161 11.90 0.83 -13.52
N PHE A 162 11.01 0.11 -12.84
CA PHE A 162 10.46 0.53 -11.55
C PHE A 162 11.55 0.59 -10.46
N GLU A 163 12.42 -0.42 -10.40
CA GLU A 163 13.53 -0.49 -9.46
C GLU A 163 14.54 0.62 -9.71
N GLN A 164 14.86 0.92 -10.98
CA GLN A 164 15.72 2.04 -11.34
C GLN A 164 15.14 3.37 -10.83
N ALA A 165 13.81 3.57 -10.96
CA ALA A 165 13.16 4.74 -10.38
C ALA A 165 13.30 4.77 -8.84
N CYS A 166 13.13 3.64 -8.14
CA CYS A 166 13.42 3.54 -6.70
C CYS A 166 14.88 3.86 -6.36
N GLN A 167 15.84 3.46 -7.20
CA GLN A 167 17.27 3.76 -7.00
C GLN A 167 17.54 5.26 -7.08
N VAL A 168 16.89 6.00 -7.99
CA VAL A 168 16.98 7.47 -8.04
C VAL A 168 16.52 8.09 -6.72
N PHE A 169 15.40 7.62 -6.15
CA PHE A 169 14.97 8.06 -4.82
C PHE A 169 16.03 7.69 -3.79
N ASN A 170 16.57 6.47 -3.75
CA ASN A 170 17.61 6.06 -2.81
C ASN A 170 18.86 6.95 -2.86
N HIS A 171 19.36 7.31 -4.05
CA HIS A 171 20.47 8.25 -4.19
C HIS A 171 20.11 9.60 -3.57
N TYR A 172 18.91 10.10 -3.84
CA TYR A 172 18.42 11.32 -3.22
C TYR A 172 18.27 11.21 -1.69
N GLY A 173 17.81 10.06 -1.20
CA GLY A 173 17.73 9.73 0.23
C GLY A 173 19.10 9.69 0.89
N ASN A 174 20.12 9.16 0.22
CA ASN A 174 21.51 9.16 0.70
C ASN A 174 22.03 10.61 0.80
N TRP A 175 21.74 11.44 -0.21
CA TRP A 175 22.05 12.87 -0.17
C TRP A 175 21.37 13.56 1.03
N MET A 176 20.05 13.38 1.22
CA MET A 176 19.33 13.94 2.38
C MET A 176 19.86 13.44 3.73
N ARG A 177 20.29 12.18 3.82
CA ARG A 177 20.95 11.63 5.02
C ARG A 177 22.29 12.31 5.29
N TYR A 178 23.09 12.53 4.25
CA TYR A 178 24.35 13.27 4.37
C TYR A 178 24.12 14.69 4.88
N GLN A 179 23.04 15.33 4.42
CA GLN A 179 22.61 16.65 4.90
C GLN A 179 22.06 16.65 6.34
N GLY A 180 21.86 15.48 6.94
CA GLY A 180 21.22 15.35 8.26
C GLY A 180 19.73 15.62 8.26
N TRP A 181 19.06 15.65 7.09
CA TRP A 181 17.64 15.97 6.99
C TRP A 181 16.73 14.80 7.35
N ILE A 182 17.21 13.57 7.13
CA ILE A 182 16.50 12.33 7.45
C ILE A 182 17.49 11.31 8.02
N CYS A 183 17.00 10.37 8.82
CA CYS A 183 17.81 9.24 9.30
C CYS A 183 17.69 7.99 8.40
N GLY A 184 16.62 7.91 7.61
CA GLY A 184 16.27 6.75 6.79
C GLY A 184 14.94 6.99 6.08
N TRP A 185 14.48 5.99 5.31
CA TRP A 185 13.16 6.07 4.69
C TRP A 185 12.07 5.71 5.69
N ASP A 186 11.29 6.71 6.06
CA ASP A 186 10.09 6.57 6.87
C ASP A 186 9.00 7.51 6.33
N LEU A 187 7.88 7.59 7.05
CA LEU A 187 6.79 8.47 6.67
C LEU A 187 7.21 9.95 6.66
N TYR A 188 8.16 10.36 7.52
CA TYR A 188 8.67 11.72 7.55
C TYR A 188 9.45 12.01 6.26
N ALA A 189 10.41 11.16 5.89
CA ALA A 189 11.20 11.29 4.69
C ALA A 189 10.32 11.30 3.43
N SER A 190 9.35 10.38 3.33
CA SER A 190 8.42 10.33 2.20
C SER A 190 7.55 11.59 2.12
N THR A 191 7.11 12.14 3.26
CA THR A 191 6.34 13.38 3.30
C THR A 191 7.19 14.60 2.93
N LEU A 192 8.44 14.64 3.38
CA LEU A 192 9.39 15.70 3.04
C LEU A 192 9.60 15.78 1.53
N VAL A 193 9.89 14.65 0.88
CA VAL A 193 10.08 14.59 -0.58
C VAL A 193 8.79 14.94 -1.33
N GLN A 194 7.64 14.48 -0.86
CA GLN A 194 6.35 14.79 -1.48
C GLN A 194 6.02 16.29 -1.44
N LEU A 195 6.39 17.01 -0.37
CA LEU A 195 6.10 18.43 -0.21
C LEU A 195 7.12 19.35 -0.89
N TYR A 196 8.37 18.92 -1.04
CA TYR A 196 9.46 19.74 -1.59
C TYR A 196 9.72 19.49 -3.09
N ARG A 197 8.73 18.93 -3.80
CA ARG A 197 8.86 18.40 -5.16
C ARG A 197 9.35 19.39 -6.25
N PRO A 198 8.83 20.63 -6.35
CA PRO A 198 9.13 21.50 -7.49
C PRO A 198 10.61 21.91 -7.58
N ASP A 199 11.25 22.15 -6.43
CA ASP A 199 12.65 22.58 -6.36
C ASP A 199 13.64 21.40 -6.48
N GLN A 200 13.13 20.15 -6.39
CA GLN A 200 13.95 18.95 -6.28
C GLN A 200 14.07 18.13 -7.57
N GLU A 201 13.31 18.38 -8.65
CA GLU A 201 13.48 17.60 -9.90
C GLU A 201 14.92 17.75 -10.44
N ILE A 202 15.42 18.98 -10.43
CA ILE A 202 16.79 19.34 -10.79
C ILE A 202 17.79 18.76 -9.78
N GLN A 203 17.50 18.84 -8.47
CA GLN A 203 18.39 18.31 -7.43
C GLN A 203 18.47 16.78 -7.43
N ARG A 204 17.38 16.08 -7.77
CA ARG A 204 17.34 14.61 -7.91
C ARG A 204 18.19 14.14 -9.08
N GLN A 205 18.13 14.86 -10.20
CA GLN A 205 19.01 14.61 -11.35
C GLN A 205 20.48 14.87 -10.98
N ASN A 206 20.77 15.99 -10.31
CA ASN A 206 22.13 16.33 -9.87
C ASN A 206 22.69 15.36 -8.81
N ALA A 207 21.86 14.88 -7.87
CA ALA A 207 22.24 13.89 -6.86
C ALA A 207 22.62 12.53 -7.48
N SER A 208 22.08 12.21 -8.65
CA SER A 208 22.42 10.99 -9.39
C SER A 208 23.76 11.10 -10.13
N VAL A 209 24.32 12.32 -10.25
CA VAL A 209 25.55 12.63 -11.01
C VAL A 209 26.72 13.04 -10.10
N LEU A 210 26.45 13.42 -8.85
CA LEU A 210 27.46 13.94 -7.92
C LEU A 210 28.53 12.89 -7.57
N VAL A 211 29.77 13.16 -7.98
CA VAL A 211 30.99 12.45 -7.54
C VAL A 211 31.60 13.25 -6.37
N GLY A 212 31.17 12.95 -5.14
CA GLY A 212 31.73 13.54 -3.92
C GLY A 212 30.68 14.00 -2.91
N PRO A 213 31.10 14.31 -1.66
CA PRO A 213 30.20 14.79 -0.62
C PRO A 213 29.60 16.15 -1.03
N PRO A 214 28.26 16.28 -1.02
CA PRO A 214 27.59 17.53 -1.38
C PRO A 214 27.87 18.63 -0.34
N VAL A 215 27.82 19.89 -0.77
CA VAL A 215 27.90 21.03 0.17
C VAL A 215 26.76 20.93 1.18
N PRO A 216 27.03 21.12 2.50
CA PRO A 216 25.98 21.16 3.50
C PRO A 216 24.96 22.27 3.21
N VAL A 217 23.68 21.90 3.12
CA VAL A 217 22.55 22.80 2.96
C VAL A 217 21.60 22.55 4.13
N GLU A 218 21.26 23.60 4.86
CA GLU A 218 20.26 23.49 5.92
C GLU A 218 18.86 23.30 5.35
N LEU A 219 18.07 22.40 5.94
CA LEU A 219 16.67 22.25 5.60
C LEU A 219 15.93 23.52 6.02
N PRO A 220 15.24 24.24 5.12
CA PRO A 220 14.54 25.46 5.51
C PRO A 220 13.51 25.16 6.62
N PRO A 221 13.53 25.89 7.75
CA PRO A 221 12.68 25.59 8.91
C PRO A 221 11.18 25.53 8.57
N GLN A 222 10.75 26.36 7.62
CA GLN A 222 9.36 26.40 7.16
C GLN A 222 8.91 25.07 6.52
N ILE A 223 9.83 24.33 5.90
CA ILE A 223 9.54 23.03 5.28
C ILE A 223 9.43 21.96 6.37
N ALA A 224 10.35 21.93 7.32
CA ALA A 224 10.27 21.02 8.47
C ALA A 224 8.94 21.19 9.22
N LEU A 225 8.55 22.44 9.52
CA LEU A 225 7.27 22.75 10.17
C LEU A 225 6.06 22.31 9.33
N LYS A 226 6.12 22.47 8.01
CA LYS A 226 5.06 21.99 7.10
C LYS A 226 4.97 20.46 7.12
N VAL A 227 6.09 19.74 7.11
CA VAL A 227 6.12 18.28 7.21
C VAL A 227 5.49 17.82 8.52
N GLU A 228 5.89 18.40 9.65
CA GLU A 228 5.31 18.08 10.96
C GLU A 228 3.80 18.35 11.03
N ALA A 229 3.35 19.49 10.50
CA ALA A 229 1.94 19.82 10.44
C ALA A 229 1.16 18.78 9.60
N ARG A 230 1.72 18.32 8.48
CA ARG A 230 1.11 17.27 7.64
C ARG A 230 1.09 15.92 8.34
N LEU A 231 2.16 15.53 9.02
CA LEU A 231 2.20 14.29 9.79
C LEU A 231 1.18 14.29 10.94
N LYS A 232 1.07 15.42 11.65
CA LYS A 232 0.05 15.59 12.70
C LYS A 232 -1.36 15.50 12.12
N GLN A 233 -1.59 16.13 10.98
CA GLN A 233 -2.86 16.03 10.27
C GLN A 233 -3.16 14.58 9.84
N HIS A 234 -2.19 13.88 9.25
CA HIS A 234 -2.33 12.49 8.80
C HIS A 234 -2.63 11.52 9.94
N ARG A 235 -2.00 11.70 11.10
CA ARG A 235 -2.29 10.90 12.30
C ARG A 235 -3.74 11.06 12.77
N ARG A 236 -4.31 12.26 12.61
CA ARG A 236 -5.71 12.58 12.93
C ARG A 236 -6.65 12.07 11.84
N ASP A 237 -6.31 12.31 10.59
CA ASP A 237 -7.12 12.05 9.40
C ASP A 237 -6.81 10.64 8.86
N GLN A 238 -7.00 9.61 9.69
CA GLN A 238 -6.85 8.22 9.22
C GLN A 238 -8.03 7.84 8.32
N PHE A 239 -7.75 7.41 7.10
CA PHE A 239 -8.79 6.99 6.16
C PHE A 239 -9.22 5.53 6.41
N ALA A 240 -10.47 5.25 6.10
CA ALA A 240 -11.05 3.92 6.11
C ALA A 240 -12.03 3.77 4.93
N MET A 241 -12.27 2.52 4.53
CA MET A 241 -13.29 2.13 3.56
C MET A 241 -14.12 1.01 4.16
N GLY A 242 -15.45 1.11 4.04
CA GLY A 242 -16.37 0.10 4.55
C GLY A 242 -16.94 0.39 5.94
N GLY A 243 -18.24 0.14 6.11
CA GLY A 243 -18.89 -0.05 7.42
C GLY A 243 -18.82 -1.52 7.81
N ARG A 244 -18.59 -1.80 9.09
CA ARG A 244 -18.34 -3.15 9.65
C ARG A 244 -19.30 -4.23 9.13
N ASP A 245 -18.73 -5.26 8.49
CA ASP A 245 -19.06 -6.64 8.83
C ASP A 245 -17.76 -7.45 9.03
N PRO A 246 -17.38 -7.79 10.27
CA PRO A 246 -16.21 -8.61 10.54
C PRO A 246 -16.34 -10.06 10.02
N ARG A 247 -17.52 -10.48 9.52
CA ARG A 247 -17.81 -11.85 9.06
C ARG A 247 -17.62 -12.08 7.56
N SER A 248 -17.60 -11.03 6.74
CA SER A 248 -17.32 -11.12 5.31
C SER A 248 -15.86 -10.78 5.03
N ARG A 249 -14.95 -11.71 5.33
CA ARG A 249 -13.52 -11.56 5.02
C ARG A 249 -13.15 -12.49 3.87
N VAL A 250 -13.10 -11.93 2.67
CA VAL A 250 -12.34 -12.54 1.57
C VAL A 250 -10.87 -12.24 1.85
N VAL A 251 -10.13 -13.24 2.30
CA VAL A 251 -8.67 -13.15 2.40
C VAL A 251 -8.13 -13.48 1.02
N VAL A 252 -7.83 -12.46 0.21
CA VAL A 252 -7.08 -12.72 -1.02
C VAL A 252 -5.61 -12.88 -0.65
N VAL A 253 -5.17 -14.13 -0.58
CA VAL A 253 -3.75 -14.45 -0.50
C VAL A 253 -3.20 -14.47 -1.92
N LEU A 254 -2.41 -13.45 -2.26
CA LEU A 254 -1.67 -13.42 -3.52
C LEU A 254 -0.41 -14.27 -3.36
N THR A 255 -0.52 -15.56 -3.68
CA THR A 255 0.61 -16.47 -3.78
C THR A 255 1.31 -16.24 -5.13
N LEU A 256 2.54 -15.72 -5.13
CA LEU A 256 3.42 -15.74 -6.30
C LEU A 256 4.36 -16.95 -6.14
N ALA A 257 4.02 -18.06 -6.77
CA ALA A 257 4.92 -19.21 -6.89
C ALA A 257 5.53 -19.20 -8.29
N ARG A 258 6.87 -19.18 -8.38
CA ARG A 258 7.62 -19.57 -9.58
C ARG A 258 7.68 -21.10 -9.62
N ASP A 259 7.20 -21.70 -10.71
CA ASP A 259 7.54 -23.10 -10.97
C ASP A 259 8.98 -23.22 -11.52
N GLY A 260 9.50 -24.45 -11.57
CA GLY A 260 10.85 -24.76 -12.04
C GLY A 260 11.13 -24.42 -13.52
N GLU A 261 10.14 -23.92 -14.25
CA GLU A 261 10.26 -23.43 -15.63
C GLU A 261 10.01 -21.91 -15.76
N GLY A 262 9.85 -21.20 -14.64
CA GLY A 262 9.64 -19.74 -14.64
C GLY A 262 8.24 -19.29 -15.05
N ARG A 263 7.23 -20.17 -15.08
CA ARG A 263 5.84 -19.80 -15.32
C ARG A 263 5.09 -19.55 -14.01
N LEU A 264 4.34 -18.46 -13.97
CA LEU A 264 3.48 -18.07 -12.86
C LEU A 264 2.20 -18.92 -12.87
N ARG A 265 1.95 -19.72 -11.83
CA ARG A 265 0.65 -20.38 -11.62
C ARG A 265 -0.12 -19.75 -10.46
N ARG A 266 -1.43 -19.52 -10.69
CA ARG A 266 -2.41 -19.02 -9.71
C ARG A 266 -2.92 -20.14 -8.80
N LEU A 267 -3.27 -19.78 -7.56
CA LEU A 267 -4.35 -20.40 -6.80
C LEU A 267 -5.33 -19.29 -6.39
N LEU A 268 -6.54 -19.33 -6.96
CA LEU A 268 -7.71 -18.60 -6.46
C LEU A 268 -8.47 -19.61 -5.60
N VAL A 269 -8.39 -19.50 -4.27
CA VAL A 269 -9.26 -20.27 -3.38
C VAL A 269 -10.53 -19.46 -3.18
N GLY A 270 -11.63 -19.97 -3.73
CA GLY A 270 -12.93 -19.32 -3.79
C GLY A 270 -13.66 -19.24 -2.45
N GLU A 271 -14.72 -18.43 -2.48
CA GLU A 271 -15.72 -18.22 -1.44
C GLU A 271 -16.12 -19.50 -0.70
N ARG A 272 -16.10 -19.47 0.64
CA ARG A 272 -16.93 -20.37 1.44
C ARG A 272 -18.18 -19.63 1.89
N LYS A 273 -19.32 -19.94 1.28
CA LYS A 273 -20.65 -19.66 1.85
C LYS A 273 -20.83 -20.49 3.15
N PRO A 274 -21.33 -19.91 4.24
CA PRO A 274 -21.56 -20.63 5.50
C PRO A 274 -22.89 -21.41 5.52
N SER A 275 -23.28 -22.05 4.41
CA SER A 275 -24.58 -22.74 4.31
C SER A 275 -24.50 -24.23 3.98
N SER A 276 -23.36 -24.89 4.24
CA SER A 276 -23.22 -26.36 4.12
C SER A 276 -22.96 -27.09 5.44
N LEU A 277 -23.39 -26.53 6.57
CA LEU A 277 -23.53 -27.30 7.80
C LEU A 277 -24.97 -27.80 7.89
N GLN A 278 -25.19 -29.04 7.45
CA GLN A 278 -26.36 -29.79 7.88
C GLN A 278 -26.27 -30.00 9.41
N PRO A 279 -27.39 -29.89 10.14
CA PRO A 279 -27.43 -30.20 11.56
C PRO A 279 -27.57 -31.70 11.72
N SER A 280 -26.55 -32.38 12.25
CA SER A 280 -26.73 -33.75 12.72
C SER A 280 -25.98 -34.00 14.02
N MET A 281 -26.78 -34.40 15.01
CA MET A 281 -26.44 -35.19 16.19
C MET A 281 -25.98 -34.45 17.45
N THR A 282 -27.00 -34.08 18.21
CA THR A 282 -27.14 -34.23 19.66
C THR A 282 -26.51 -35.52 20.22
N ALA A 283 -25.68 -35.39 21.25
CA ALA A 283 -25.56 -36.28 22.42
C ALA A 283 -24.67 -35.53 23.44
N ALA A 284 -25.21 -34.90 24.48
CA ALA A 284 -25.60 -35.52 25.75
C ALA A 284 -24.45 -36.31 26.40
N TYR A 285 -23.79 -35.71 27.40
CA TYR A 285 -23.34 -36.39 28.62
C TYR A 285 -23.07 -35.35 29.72
N CYS A 286 -24.05 -35.23 30.62
CA CYS A 286 -23.91 -34.89 32.04
C CYS A 286 -25.11 -35.59 32.70
N GLY A 287 -24.85 -36.70 33.40
CA GLY A 287 -25.83 -37.62 33.97
C GLY A 287 -25.60 -39.04 33.49
#